data_AF-A0A432VJ10-F1
#
_entry.id   AF-A0A432VJ10-F1
#
_cell.length_a   1.000
_cell.length_b   1.000
_cell.length_c   1.000
_cell.angle_alpha   90.00
_cell.angle_beta   90.00
_cell.angle_gamma   90.00
#
_symmetry.space_group_name_H-M   'P 1'
#
loop_
_entity.id
_entity.type
_entity.pdbx_description
1 polymer ?
#
loop_
_entity_poly.entity_id
_entity_poly.type
_entity_poly.pdbx_seq_one_letter_code
_entity_poly.pdbx_strand_id
1 'polypeptide(L)'
;MIALKAGLAPSDPRVLSAQLELGDSYAKTGDTNDAIDLYQDVAKHAHAAHQSSSEGFALLRIAHLYAAFSKGKSSPYYTDAVNAANRLIARTEPELAPFVRAAKLLKANMAVQHGDTGAVDRLVAEYRDAAKGTAVPVLLYAPKIEQRQLSGREGASGTTLNQLAVDDFDNQWVDVSFLIGADGKVSETEVLRKSATLSGDWVKPILTAIAGRRYAPLAPDNQGFFRVERYSFTAAWTTQTGSRMRVRSPVPKIEMVDLSGDQAVGG
;
A
#
# COMPACT_ATOMS: atom_id res chain seq x y z
N MET A 1 33.22 12.45 33.34
CA MET A 1 32.08 11.81 32.64
C MET A 1 31.37 12.88 31.79
N ILE A 2 31.92 13.27 30.63
CA ILE A 2 31.48 14.48 29.87
C ILE A 2 31.06 14.15 28.41
N ALA A 3 30.81 12.88 28.07
CA ALA A 3 30.40 12.52 26.71
C ALA A 3 28.87 12.37 26.54
N LEU A 4 28.12 12.09 27.62
CA LEU A 4 26.69 11.77 27.55
C LEU A 4 25.73 12.98 27.73
N LYS A 5 26.27 14.20 27.89
CA LYS A 5 25.48 15.43 28.11
C LYS A 5 25.40 16.35 26.87
N ALA A 6 26.15 16.05 25.82
CA ALA A 6 25.98 16.67 24.53
C ALA A 6 24.90 15.88 23.79
N GLY A 7 23.67 16.41 23.75
CA GLY A 7 22.62 15.85 22.91
C GLY A 7 23.12 15.73 21.47
N LEU A 8 22.63 14.71 20.76
CA LEU A 8 22.95 14.54 19.35
C LEU A 8 22.55 15.79 18.56
N ALA A 9 23.32 16.13 17.53
CA ALA A 9 22.99 17.26 16.67
C ALA A 9 21.62 17.04 16.00
N PRO A 10 20.84 18.10 15.70
CA PRO A 10 19.58 17.98 14.98
C PRO A 10 19.69 17.24 13.63
N SER A 11 20.85 17.29 13.00
CA SER A 11 21.17 16.59 11.74
C SER A 11 21.72 15.16 11.92
N ASP A 12 21.87 14.68 13.15
CA ASP A 12 22.30 13.29 13.39
C ASP A 12 21.24 12.33 12.80
N PRO A 13 21.64 11.30 12.03
CA PRO A 13 20.71 10.37 11.40
C PRO A 13 19.69 9.76 12.38
N ARG A 14 20.09 9.53 13.64
CA ARG A 14 19.22 8.95 14.67
C ARG A 14 18.15 9.94 15.12
N VAL A 15 18.50 11.23 15.19
CA VAL A 15 17.54 12.29 15.51
C VAL A 15 16.55 12.46 14.37
N LEU A 16 17.03 12.50 13.13
CA LEU A 16 16.18 12.58 11.94
C LEU A 16 15.22 11.38 11.85
N SER A 17 15.70 10.15 12.12
CA SER A 17 14.86 8.96 12.16
C SER A 17 13.79 9.03 13.25
N ALA A 18 14.16 9.46 14.47
CA ALA A 18 13.20 9.61 15.57
C ALA A 18 12.14 10.68 15.26
N GLN A 19 12.51 11.76 14.58
CA GLN A 19 11.57 12.79 14.14
C GLN A 19 10.61 12.27 13.06
N LEU A 20 11.08 11.42 12.12
CA LEU A 20 10.20 10.75 11.17
C LEU A 20 9.17 9.86 11.88
N GLU A 21 9.59 9.08 12.88
CA GLU A 21 8.69 8.21 13.65
C GLU A 21 7.67 8.99 14.50
N LEU A 22 8.09 10.13 15.04
CA LEU A 22 7.19 11.05 15.74
C LEU A 22 6.17 11.65 14.77
N GLY A 23 6.60 12.05 13.57
CA GLY A 23 5.70 12.51 12.51
C GLY A 23 4.71 11.41 12.09
N ASP A 24 5.18 10.17 11.97
CA ASP A 24 4.34 9.01 11.67
C ASP A 24 3.29 8.78 12.78
N SER A 25 3.61 9.14 14.03
CA SER A 25 2.68 9.08 15.17
C SER A 25 1.62 10.17 15.08
N TYR A 26 2.01 11.43 14.81
CA TYR A 26 1.08 12.54 14.60
C TYR A 26 0.14 12.29 13.41
N ALA A 27 0.66 11.75 12.31
CA ALA A 27 -0.15 11.40 11.16
C ALA A 27 -1.23 10.36 11.51
N LYS A 28 -0.90 9.37 12.36
CA LYS A 28 -1.85 8.33 12.81
C LYS A 28 -2.91 8.86 13.78
N THR A 29 -2.58 9.86 14.61
CA THR A 29 -3.53 10.48 15.54
C THR A 29 -4.41 11.54 14.88
N GLY A 30 -4.10 11.93 13.64
CA GLY A 30 -4.85 12.91 12.87
C GLY A 30 -4.28 14.33 12.94
N ASP A 31 -3.17 14.53 13.66
CA ASP A 31 -2.44 15.79 13.83
C ASP A 31 -1.61 16.08 12.56
N THR A 32 -2.33 16.29 11.47
CA THR A 32 -1.77 16.29 10.10
C THR A 32 -0.80 17.44 9.87
N ASN A 33 -1.10 18.63 10.40
CA ASN A 33 -0.24 19.81 10.24
C ASN A 33 1.09 19.60 10.97
N ASP A 34 1.05 19.13 12.22
CA ASP A 34 2.25 18.87 13.01
C ASP A 34 3.13 17.78 12.38
N ALA A 35 2.51 16.75 11.80
CA ALA A 35 3.22 15.73 11.03
C ALA A 35 3.93 16.33 9.81
N ILE A 36 3.24 17.18 9.04
CA ILE A 36 3.80 17.83 7.85
C ILE A 36 4.96 18.74 8.22
N ASP A 37 4.80 19.59 9.23
CA ASP A 37 5.83 20.53 9.68
C ASP A 37 7.08 19.76 10.12
N LEU A 38 6.90 18.68 10.88
CA LEU A 38 8.00 17.84 11.33
C LEU A 38 8.72 17.15 10.16
N TYR A 39 8.00 16.65 9.16
CA TYR A 39 8.63 16.10 7.95
C TYR A 39 9.37 17.18 7.14
N GLN A 40 8.83 18.39 7.04
CA GLN A 40 9.51 19.50 6.34
C GLN A 40 10.82 19.85 7.05
N ASP A 41 10.82 19.88 8.37
CA ASP A 41 12.02 20.10 9.17
C ASP A 41 13.05 18.98 8.97
N VAL A 42 12.63 17.71 9.00
CA VAL A 42 13.52 16.58 8.70
C VAL A 42 14.12 16.73 7.30
N ALA A 43 13.30 17.02 6.28
CA ALA A 43 13.78 17.16 4.91
C ALA A 43 14.84 18.27 4.80
N LYS A 44 14.60 19.42 5.44
CA LYS A 44 15.53 20.55 5.46
C LYS A 44 16.87 20.20 6.14
N HIS A 45 16.83 19.60 7.32
CA HIS A 45 18.05 19.23 8.06
C HIS A 45 18.80 18.09 7.38
N ALA A 46 18.08 17.11 6.85
CA ALA A 46 18.65 16.01 6.09
C ALA A 46 19.36 16.50 4.82
N HIS A 47 18.73 17.42 4.08
CA HIS A 47 19.33 18.03 2.90
C HIS A 47 20.64 18.77 3.25
N ALA A 48 20.62 19.60 4.29
CA ALA A 48 21.78 20.35 4.76
C ALA A 48 22.93 19.43 5.25
N ALA A 49 22.60 18.21 5.67
CA ALA A 49 23.56 17.22 6.14
C ALA A 49 23.91 16.15 5.10
N HIS A 50 23.46 16.30 3.84
CA HIS A 50 23.62 15.32 2.77
C HIS A 50 23.11 13.90 3.13
N GLN A 51 22.07 13.84 3.98
CA GLN A 51 21.40 12.61 4.41
C GLN A 51 20.24 12.28 3.45
N SER A 52 20.56 11.90 2.20
CA SER A 52 19.56 11.73 1.13
C SER A 52 18.45 10.72 1.47
N SER A 53 18.74 9.66 2.24
CA SER A 53 17.71 8.73 2.69
C SER A 53 16.65 9.40 3.56
N SER A 54 17.08 10.16 4.58
CA SER A 54 16.16 10.87 5.49
C SER A 54 15.39 11.98 4.76
N GLU A 55 16.05 12.70 3.85
CA GLU A 55 15.39 13.70 3.00
C GLU A 55 14.31 13.06 2.14
N GLY A 56 14.65 12.00 1.40
CA GLY A 56 13.75 11.30 0.51
C GLY A 56 12.54 10.72 1.25
N PHE A 57 12.77 10.11 2.42
CA PHE A 57 11.71 9.59 3.26
C PHE A 57 10.75 10.66 3.77
N ALA A 58 11.28 11.81 4.20
CA ALA A 58 10.46 12.92 4.67
C ALA A 58 9.59 13.51 3.54
N LEU A 59 10.21 13.78 2.39
CA LEU A 59 9.50 14.33 1.21
C LEU A 59 8.42 13.38 0.69
N LEU A 60 8.70 12.07 0.66
CA LEU A 60 7.73 11.07 0.24
C LEU A 60 6.55 10.97 1.21
N ARG A 61 6.80 11.05 2.53
CA ARG A 61 5.73 11.05 3.56
C ARG A 61 4.81 12.26 3.43
N ILE A 62 5.34 13.46 3.15
CA ILE A 62 4.53 14.66 2.91
C ILE A 62 3.56 14.42 1.74
N ALA A 63 4.08 13.96 0.59
CA ALA A 63 3.25 13.69 -0.58
C ALA A 63 2.21 12.60 -0.31
N HIS A 64 2.60 11.54 0.39
CA HIS A 64 1.71 10.44 0.75
C HIS A 64 0.59 10.87 1.70
N LEU A 65 0.91 11.69 2.70
CA LEU A 65 -0.07 12.16 3.68
C LEU A 65 -1.14 13.04 3.01
N TYR A 66 -0.73 13.99 2.16
CA TYR A 66 -1.69 14.76 1.36
C TYR A 66 -2.54 13.87 0.44
N ALA A 67 -1.93 12.86 -0.20
CA ALA A 67 -2.66 11.91 -1.05
C ALA A 67 -3.73 11.16 -0.25
N ALA A 68 -3.42 10.74 0.98
CA ALA A 68 -4.35 10.01 1.85
C ALA A 68 -5.59 10.84 2.23
N PHE A 69 -5.46 12.18 2.32
CA PHE A 69 -6.58 13.08 2.63
C PHE A 69 -7.34 13.61 1.41
N SER A 70 -6.89 13.29 0.20
CA SER A 70 -7.56 13.70 -1.04
C SER A 70 -8.91 13.00 -1.21
N LYS A 71 -10.02 13.73 -1.03
CA LYS A 71 -11.39 13.23 -1.27
C LYS A 71 -11.95 13.59 -2.67
N GLY A 72 -11.09 13.69 -3.68
CA GLY A 72 -11.49 14.05 -5.05
C GLY A 72 -10.53 15.07 -5.70
N LYS A 73 -10.59 15.21 -7.03
CA LYS A 73 -9.75 16.15 -7.80
C LYS A 73 -9.82 17.60 -7.31
N SER A 74 -10.99 18.03 -6.83
CA SER A 74 -11.20 19.41 -6.36
C SER A 74 -10.76 19.64 -4.91
N SER A 75 -10.24 18.61 -4.23
CA SER A 75 -9.75 18.75 -2.86
C SER A 75 -8.44 19.54 -2.85
N PRO A 76 -8.26 20.54 -1.95
CA PRO A 76 -6.97 21.21 -1.76
C PRO A 76 -5.83 20.22 -1.51
N TYR A 77 -6.10 19.14 -0.75
CA TYR A 77 -5.15 18.07 -0.50
C TYR A 77 -4.70 17.31 -1.76
N TYR A 78 -5.54 17.22 -2.79
CA TYR A 78 -5.12 16.66 -4.08
C TYR A 78 -4.02 17.51 -4.73
N THR A 79 -4.26 18.83 -4.79
CA THR A 79 -3.30 19.79 -5.35
C THR A 79 -2.00 19.76 -4.56
N ASP A 80 -2.08 19.73 -3.23
CA ASP A 80 -0.90 19.66 -2.35
C ASP A 80 -0.13 18.35 -2.53
N ALA A 81 -0.82 17.23 -2.67
CA ALA A 81 -0.19 15.93 -2.93
C ALA A 81 0.55 15.92 -4.26
N VAL A 82 -0.08 16.44 -5.32
CA VAL A 82 0.55 16.54 -6.65
C VAL A 82 1.75 17.48 -6.61
N ASN A 83 1.64 18.62 -5.93
CA ASN A 83 2.73 19.58 -5.79
C ASN A 83 3.90 18.99 -4.99
N ALA A 84 3.63 18.34 -3.87
CA ALA A 84 4.65 17.67 -3.07
C ALA A 84 5.36 16.55 -3.85
N ALA A 85 4.60 15.72 -4.57
CA ALA A 85 5.18 14.70 -5.44
C ALA A 85 6.03 15.33 -6.56
N ASN A 86 5.56 16.40 -7.21
CA ASN A 86 6.32 17.08 -8.25
C ASN A 86 7.63 17.69 -7.74
N ARG A 87 7.65 18.25 -6.51
CA ARG A 87 8.88 18.75 -5.89
C ARG A 87 9.92 17.65 -5.71
N LEU A 88 9.51 16.47 -5.25
CA LEU A 88 10.40 15.32 -5.14
C LEU A 88 10.81 14.79 -6.52
N ILE A 89 9.90 14.72 -7.49
CA ILE A 89 10.20 14.27 -8.86
C ILE A 89 11.22 15.18 -9.57
N ALA A 90 11.23 16.47 -9.24
CA ALA A 90 12.18 17.44 -9.80
C ALA A 90 13.61 17.30 -9.25
N ARG A 91 13.84 16.44 -8.23
CA ARG A 91 15.17 16.14 -7.71
C ARG A 91 15.99 15.36 -8.74
N THR A 92 17.27 15.70 -8.87
CA THR A 92 18.20 15.14 -9.86
C THR A 92 19.37 14.38 -9.22
N GLU A 93 19.47 14.45 -7.90
CA GLU A 93 20.46 13.78 -7.08
C GLU A 93 20.32 12.25 -7.23
N PRO A 94 21.38 11.51 -7.61
CA PRO A 94 21.29 10.06 -7.81
C PRO A 94 20.81 9.29 -6.57
N GLU A 95 21.22 9.74 -5.39
CA GLU A 95 20.83 9.16 -4.09
C GLU A 95 19.32 9.27 -3.81
N LEU A 96 18.64 10.25 -4.42
CA LEU A 96 17.19 10.43 -4.30
C LEU A 96 16.40 9.64 -5.36
N ALA A 97 17.07 9.00 -6.32
CA ALA A 97 16.41 8.30 -7.42
C ALA A 97 15.34 7.26 -6.97
N PRO A 98 15.55 6.45 -5.92
CA PRO A 98 14.50 5.55 -5.41
C PRO A 98 13.23 6.30 -4.97
N PHE A 99 13.38 7.45 -4.31
CA PHE A 99 12.27 8.26 -3.81
C PHE A 99 11.57 9.02 -4.93
N VAL A 100 12.32 9.52 -5.92
CA VAL A 100 11.77 10.05 -7.18
C VAL A 100 10.88 9.01 -7.84
N ARG A 101 11.32 7.75 -7.92
CA ARG A 101 10.53 6.67 -8.51
C ARG A 101 9.24 6.41 -7.73
N ALA A 102 9.34 6.35 -6.40
CA ALA A 102 8.18 6.20 -5.53
C ALA A 102 7.19 7.37 -5.67
N ALA A 103 7.66 8.61 -5.82
CA ALA A 103 6.82 9.78 -6.01
C ALA A 103 6.08 9.75 -7.37
N LYS A 104 6.75 9.31 -8.44
CA LYS A 104 6.10 9.10 -9.75
C LYS A 104 4.99 8.04 -9.64
N LEU A 105 5.25 6.96 -8.92
CA LEU A 105 4.25 5.93 -8.68
C LEU A 105 3.06 6.45 -7.87
N LEU A 106 3.31 7.15 -6.76
CA LEU A 106 2.26 7.78 -5.97
C LEU A 106 1.39 8.71 -6.83
N LYS A 107 2.00 9.53 -7.68
CA LYS A 107 1.30 10.43 -8.61
C LYS A 107 0.44 9.67 -9.61
N ALA A 108 0.94 8.58 -10.19
CA ALA A 108 0.16 7.73 -11.08
C ALA A 108 -1.04 7.09 -10.37
N ASN A 109 -0.85 6.61 -9.14
CA ASN A 109 -1.92 6.02 -8.35
C ASN A 109 -3.03 7.03 -8.04
N MET A 110 -2.67 8.26 -7.66
CA MET A 110 -3.64 9.34 -7.47
C MET A 110 -4.39 9.63 -8.78
N ALA A 111 -3.70 9.72 -9.91
CA ALA A 111 -4.34 9.97 -11.20
C ALA A 111 -5.38 8.87 -11.55
N VAL A 112 -5.06 7.59 -11.31
CA VAL A 112 -5.99 6.47 -11.51
C VAL A 112 -7.19 6.55 -10.57
N GLN A 113 -6.98 6.82 -9.28
CA GLN A 113 -8.07 7.00 -8.31
C GLN A 113 -9.04 8.11 -8.73
N HIS A 114 -8.55 9.08 -9.50
CA HIS A 114 -9.32 10.19 -10.03
C HIS A 114 -9.72 10.01 -11.52
N GLY A 115 -9.64 8.79 -12.06
CA GLY A 115 -10.21 8.42 -13.37
C GLY A 115 -9.26 8.48 -14.57
N ASP A 116 -7.97 8.74 -14.38
CA ASP A 116 -6.95 8.61 -15.44
C ASP A 116 -6.36 7.19 -15.42
N THR A 117 -7.07 6.25 -16.03
CA THR A 117 -6.70 4.82 -16.06
C THR A 117 -5.41 4.56 -16.85
N GLY A 118 -4.98 5.48 -17.72
CA GLY A 118 -3.75 5.36 -18.51
C GLY A 118 -2.49 5.93 -17.82
N ALA A 119 -2.62 6.48 -16.60
CA ALA A 119 -1.47 7.03 -15.87
C ALA A 119 -0.44 5.97 -15.48
N VAL A 120 -0.90 4.79 -15.05
CA VAL A 120 -0.01 3.68 -14.70
C VAL A 120 0.64 3.08 -15.94
N ASP A 121 -0.08 2.96 -17.06
CA ASP A 121 0.50 2.43 -18.30
C ASP A 121 1.64 3.32 -18.83
N ARG A 122 1.52 4.65 -18.70
CA ARG A 122 2.62 5.60 -18.99
C ARG A 122 3.81 5.42 -18.07
N LEU A 123 3.56 5.22 -16.77
CA LEU A 123 4.60 4.96 -15.79
C LEU A 123 5.34 3.64 -16.08
N VAL A 124 4.60 2.58 -16.43
CA VAL A 124 5.15 1.28 -16.85
C VAL A 124 6.04 1.45 -18.08
N ALA A 125 5.59 2.24 -19.07
CA ALA A 125 6.38 2.53 -20.27
C ALA A 125 7.68 3.28 -19.94
N GLU A 126 7.64 4.25 -19.02
CA GLU A 126 8.80 5.01 -18.57
C GLU A 126 9.85 4.12 -17.87
N TYR A 127 9.42 3.11 -17.12
CA TYR A 127 10.32 2.18 -16.43
C TYR A 127 10.75 0.95 -17.23
N ARG A 128 10.35 0.85 -18.50
CA ARG A 128 10.69 -0.31 -19.35
C ARG A 128 12.21 -0.56 -19.42
N ASP A 129 13.01 0.50 -19.38
CA ASP A 129 14.47 0.37 -19.40
C ASP A 129 15.06 0.04 -18.01
N ALA A 130 14.41 0.46 -16.92
CA ALA A 130 14.84 0.19 -15.55
C ALA A 130 14.50 -1.25 -15.10
N ALA A 131 13.54 -1.90 -15.76
CA ALA A 131 13.12 -3.27 -15.48
C ALA A 131 14.01 -4.32 -16.19
N LYS A 132 14.86 -3.91 -17.14
CA LYS A 132 15.77 -4.77 -17.88
C LYS A 132 16.73 -5.47 -16.91
N GLY A 133 16.52 -6.77 -16.70
CA GLY A 133 17.42 -7.65 -15.93
C GLY A 133 16.85 -8.18 -14.61
N THR A 134 15.63 -7.81 -14.23
CA THR A 134 14.99 -8.37 -13.02
C THR A 134 14.32 -9.71 -13.37
N ALA A 135 14.79 -10.81 -12.76
CA ALA A 135 14.20 -12.14 -12.95
C ALA A 135 12.83 -12.30 -12.25
N VAL A 136 12.51 -11.40 -11.30
CA VAL A 136 11.28 -11.42 -10.50
C VAL A 136 10.35 -10.29 -10.95
N PRO A 137 9.06 -10.56 -11.20
CA PRO A 137 8.08 -9.51 -11.50
C PRO A 137 7.97 -8.50 -10.37
N VAL A 138 8.09 -7.21 -10.70
CA VAL A 138 7.95 -6.11 -9.74
C VAL A 138 6.55 -5.51 -9.87
N LEU A 139 5.73 -5.60 -8.82
CA LEU A 139 4.39 -5.01 -8.80
C LEU A 139 4.51 -3.48 -8.74
N LEU A 140 3.99 -2.80 -9.75
CA LEU A 140 3.95 -1.33 -9.81
C LEU A 140 2.63 -0.80 -9.28
N TYR A 141 1.51 -1.43 -9.66
CA TYR A 141 0.19 -0.98 -9.26
C TYR A 141 -0.72 -2.16 -8.92
N ALA A 142 -1.44 -2.03 -7.81
CA ALA A 142 -2.55 -2.90 -7.46
C ALA A 142 -3.79 -2.04 -7.18
N PRO A 143 -4.91 -2.26 -7.90
CA PRO A 143 -6.20 -1.71 -7.53
C PRO A 143 -6.56 -2.12 -6.11
N LYS A 144 -7.30 -1.24 -5.43
CA LYS A 144 -7.88 -1.57 -4.13
C LYS A 144 -8.87 -2.72 -4.29
N ILE A 145 -8.85 -3.67 -3.36
CA ILE A 145 -9.90 -4.67 -3.25
C ILE A 145 -11.11 -3.98 -2.61
N GLU A 146 -12.14 -3.75 -3.41
CA GLU A 146 -13.39 -3.15 -2.94
C GLU A 146 -14.15 -4.17 -2.09
N GLN A 147 -13.94 -4.09 -0.77
CA GLN A 147 -14.74 -4.84 0.19
C GLN A 147 -16.09 -4.16 0.34
N ARG A 148 -17.16 -4.95 0.28
CA ARG A 148 -18.51 -4.47 0.63
C ARG A 148 -18.44 -3.94 2.08
N GLN A 149 -18.97 -2.74 2.31
CA GLN A 149 -19.24 -2.31 3.68
C GLN A 149 -20.22 -3.29 4.29
N LEU A 150 -19.76 -4.11 5.23
CA LEU A 150 -20.63 -5.02 5.96
C LEU A 150 -21.52 -4.22 6.90
N SER A 151 -22.69 -4.80 7.18
CA SER A 151 -23.74 -4.21 8.02
C SER A 151 -23.30 -3.96 9.46
N GLY A 152 -22.19 -4.54 9.90
CA GLY A 152 -21.64 -4.31 11.22
C GLY A 152 -20.67 -3.12 11.24
N ARG A 153 -21.02 -2.08 12.01
CA ARG A 153 -20.17 -0.90 12.23
C ARG A 153 -19.52 -0.99 13.61
N GLU A 154 -18.19 -0.92 13.66
CA GLU A 154 -17.49 -0.59 14.91
C GLU A 154 -17.99 0.78 15.41
N GLY A 155 -18.45 0.83 16.66
CA GLY A 155 -18.91 2.07 17.29
C GLY A 155 -20.30 2.58 16.89
N ALA A 156 -21.13 1.79 16.19
CA ALA A 156 -22.52 2.20 15.97
C ALA A 156 -23.32 2.23 17.28
N SER A 157 -23.81 3.41 17.65
CA SER A 157 -24.88 3.58 18.64
C SER A 157 -26.16 2.92 18.14
N GLY A 158 -26.69 1.95 18.88
CA GLY A 158 -27.90 1.21 18.50
C GLY A 158 -27.99 -0.19 19.12
N THR A 159 -28.91 -1.01 18.60
CA THR A 159 -29.18 -2.38 19.04
C THR A 159 -27.97 -3.30 18.81
N THR A 160 -27.70 -4.18 19.79
CA THR A 160 -26.61 -5.18 19.79
C THR A 160 -26.58 -6.09 18.57
N LEU A 161 -27.72 -6.27 17.88
CA LEU A 161 -27.84 -7.02 16.62
C LEU A 161 -27.02 -6.40 15.47
N ASN A 162 -26.88 -5.08 15.43
CA ASN A 162 -26.11 -4.37 14.39
C ASN A 162 -24.59 -4.46 14.61
N GLN A 163 -24.14 -5.06 15.71
CA GLN A 163 -22.72 -5.25 16.04
C GLN A 163 -22.27 -6.70 15.86
N LEU A 164 -23.19 -7.60 15.46
CA LEU A 164 -22.87 -9.00 15.22
C LEU A 164 -22.28 -9.17 13.81
N ALA A 165 -21.23 -9.98 13.73
CA ALA A 165 -20.77 -10.56 12.47
C ALA A 165 -21.90 -11.40 11.85
N VAL A 166 -22.37 -11.01 10.66
CA VAL A 166 -23.42 -11.74 9.92
C VAL A 166 -22.80 -12.69 8.89
N ASP A 167 -21.54 -12.45 8.51
CA ASP A 167 -20.82 -13.31 7.58
C ASP A 167 -20.16 -14.49 8.29
N ASP A 168 -20.06 -15.60 7.57
CA ASP A 168 -19.25 -16.73 7.98
C ASP A 168 -17.78 -16.47 7.63
N PHE A 169 -16.93 -16.53 8.65
CA PHE A 169 -15.48 -16.35 8.54
C PHE A 169 -14.73 -17.67 8.73
N ASP A 170 -15.44 -18.76 9.00
CA ASP A 170 -14.81 -20.02 9.34
C ASP A 170 -14.26 -20.72 8.09
N ASN A 171 -12.95 -20.93 8.11
CA ASN A 171 -12.19 -21.60 7.04
C ASN A 171 -12.49 -21.05 5.63
N GLN A 172 -12.69 -19.73 5.48
CA GLN A 172 -12.95 -19.09 4.19
C GLN A 172 -11.63 -18.76 3.48
N TRP A 173 -11.31 -19.48 2.40
CA TRP A 173 -10.13 -19.18 1.58
C TRP A 173 -10.30 -19.57 0.11
N VAL A 174 -9.57 -18.88 -0.76
CA VAL A 174 -9.41 -19.21 -2.19
C VAL A 174 -7.96 -19.06 -2.61
N ASP A 175 -7.50 -19.96 -3.48
CA ASP A 175 -6.23 -19.81 -4.18
C ASP A 175 -6.52 -19.33 -5.59
N VAL A 176 -5.90 -18.22 -5.96
CA VAL A 176 -6.08 -17.56 -7.25
C VAL A 176 -4.78 -17.67 -8.03
N SER A 177 -4.85 -18.21 -9.24
CA SER A 177 -3.76 -18.13 -10.21
C SER A 177 -3.95 -16.93 -11.13
N PHE A 178 -2.83 -16.44 -11.65
CA PHE A 178 -2.81 -15.48 -12.72
C PHE A 178 -1.47 -15.50 -13.45
N LEU A 179 -1.50 -15.12 -14.74
CA LEU A 179 -0.32 -14.98 -15.58
C LEU A 179 0.08 -13.50 -15.65
N ILE A 180 1.35 -13.20 -15.38
CA ILE A 180 1.95 -11.90 -15.64
C ILE A 180 2.58 -11.98 -17.04
N GLY A 181 2.01 -11.26 -18.00
CA GLY A 181 2.53 -11.18 -19.36
C GLY A 181 3.85 -10.41 -19.45
N ALA A 182 4.55 -10.57 -20.57
CA ALA A 182 5.81 -9.86 -20.84
C ALA A 182 5.66 -8.33 -20.80
N ASP A 183 4.47 -7.82 -21.11
CA ASP A 183 4.12 -6.40 -21.05
C ASP A 183 3.79 -5.90 -19.62
N GLY A 184 3.82 -6.78 -18.63
CA GLY A 184 3.51 -6.50 -17.23
C GLY A 184 2.01 -6.47 -16.92
N LYS A 185 1.13 -6.83 -17.87
CA LYS A 185 -0.30 -6.98 -17.61
C LYS A 185 -0.63 -8.35 -17.04
N VAL A 186 -1.73 -8.40 -16.31
CA VAL A 186 -2.26 -9.65 -15.77
C VAL A 186 -3.31 -10.22 -16.71
N SER A 187 -3.23 -11.51 -16.97
CA SER A 187 -4.22 -12.32 -17.69
C SER A 187 -4.49 -13.63 -16.93
N GLU A 188 -5.45 -14.42 -17.44
CA GLU A 188 -5.73 -15.78 -16.92
C GLU A 188 -5.98 -15.81 -15.41
N THR A 189 -6.69 -14.82 -14.89
CA THR A 189 -7.03 -14.74 -13.46
C THR A 189 -8.17 -15.71 -13.14
N GLU A 190 -7.88 -16.76 -12.39
CA GLU A 190 -8.85 -17.82 -12.08
C GLU A 190 -8.67 -18.37 -10.67
N VAL A 191 -9.74 -19.00 -10.14
CA VAL A 191 -9.69 -19.67 -8.83
C VAL A 191 -9.23 -21.11 -9.04
N LEU A 192 -8.02 -21.45 -8.56
CA LEU A 192 -7.46 -22.81 -8.60
C LEU A 192 -8.08 -23.72 -7.54
N ARG A 193 -8.14 -23.24 -6.30
CA ARG A 193 -8.64 -24.00 -5.14
C ARG A 193 -9.51 -23.09 -4.28
N LYS A 194 -10.43 -23.69 -3.55
CA LYS A 194 -11.29 -22.99 -2.60
C LYS A 194 -11.60 -23.88 -1.40
N SER A 195 -11.93 -23.26 -0.28
CA SER A 195 -12.43 -24.00 0.87
C SER A 195 -13.79 -24.63 0.59
N ALA A 196 -14.08 -25.74 1.28
CA ALA A 196 -15.37 -26.43 1.19
C ALA A 196 -16.52 -25.58 1.77
N THR A 197 -16.21 -24.66 2.67
CA THR A 197 -17.16 -23.78 3.35
C THR A 197 -17.33 -22.43 2.63
N LEU A 198 -16.71 -22.23 1.46
CA LEU A 198 -16.71 -20.93 0.77
C LEU A 198 -18.14 -20.36 0.66
N SER A 199 -18.35 -19.19 1.26
CA SER A 199 -19.63 -18.50 1.26
C SER A 199 -19.46 -17.02 0.92
N GLY A 200 -20.52 -16.42 0.36
CA GLY A 200 -20.54 -15.02 -0.03
C GLY A 200 -19.84 -14.71 -1.36
N ASP A 201 -19.83 -13.42 -1.71
CA ASP A 201 -19.34 -12.89 -2.99
C ASP A 201 -17.99 -12.15 -2.86
N TRP A 202 -17.26 -12.35 -1.77
CA TRP A 202 -16.01 -11.63 -1.46
C TRP A 202 -14.84 -11.96 -2.40
N VAL A 203 -14.95 -13.04 -3.20
CA VAL A 203 -13.94 -13.45 -4.19
C VAL A 203 -13.96 -12.58 -5.44
N LYS A 204 -15.13 -12.14 -5.90
CA LYS A 204 -15.27 -11.30 -7.11
C LYS A 204 -14.41 -10.03 -7.08
N PRO A 205 -14.42 -9.19 -6.01
CA PRO A 205 -13.57 -8.00 -5.97
C PRO A 205 -12.08 -8.33 -5.94
N ILE A 206 -11.67 -9.50 -5.44
CA ILE A 206 -10.28 -9.95 -5.51
C ILE A 206 -9.87 -10.22 -6.95
N LEU A 207 -10.65 -11.01 -7.70
CA LEU A 207 -10.36 -11.31 -9.10
C LEU A 207 -10.28 -10.03 -9.95
N THR A 208 -11.21 -9.10 -9.74
CA THR A 208 -11.20 -7.79 -10.40
C THR A 208 -9.94 -6.99 -10.05
N ALA A 209 -9.54 -6.97 -8.77
CA ALA A 209 -8.34 -6.25 -8.35
C ALA A 209 -7.06 -6.88 -8.94
N ILE A 210 -6.96 -8.22 -8.96
CA ILE A 210 -5.81 -8.93 -9.54
C ILE A 210 -5.69 -8.65 -11.04
N ALA A 211 -6.79 -8.76 -11.79
CA ALA A 211 -6.81 -8.48 -13.23
C ALA A 211 -6.41 -7.02 -13.55
N GLY A 212 -6.67 -6.09 -12.63
CA GLY A 212 -6.27 -4.69 -12.77
C GLY A 212 -4.82 -4.39 -12.35
N ARG A 213 -4.07 -5.36 -11.81
CA ARG A 213 -2.67 -5.15 -11.42
C ARG A 213 -1.79 -4.83 -12.63
N ARG A 214 -0.70 -4.10 -12.37
CA ARG A 214 0.35 -3.80 -13.35
C ARG A 214 1.71 -4.07 -12.75
N TYR A 215 2.52 -4.81 -13.49
CA TYR A 215 3.89 -5.15 -13.17
C TYR A 215 4.84 -4.38 -14.09
N ALA A 216 6.10 -4.28 -13.67
CA ALA A 216 7.17 -3.86 -14.55
C ALA A 216 7.30 -4.86 -15.71
N PRO A 217 7.63 -4.42 -16.93
CA PRO A 217 7.83 -5.33 -18.06
C PRO A 217 8.90 -6.37 -17.75
N LEU A 218 8.66 -7.62 -18.17
CA LEU A 218 9.60 -8.71 -17.95
C LEU A 218 10.77 -8.61 -18.95
N ALA A 219 11.86 -9.33 -18.66
CA ALA A 219 12.96 -9.46 -19.61
C ALA A 219 12.47 -10.03 -20.96
N PRO A 220 13.05 -9.64 -22.11
CA PRO A 220 12.55 -10.00 -23.44
C PRO A 220 12.37 -11.50 -23.69
N ASP A 221 13.17 -12.33 -23.03
CA ASP A 221 13.15 -13.79 -23.19
C ASP A 221 12.15 -14.49 -22.26
N ASN A 222 11.46 -13.75 -21.39
CA ASN A 222 10.49 -14.30 -20.45
C ASN A 222 9.10 -14.34 -21.09
N GLN A 223 8.56 -15.55 -21.31
CA GLN A 223 7.25 -15.78 -21.92
C GLN A 223 6.07 -15.43 -20.99
N GLY A 224 6.35 -15.13 -19.73
CA GLY A 224 5.35 -14.79 -18.72
C GLY A 224 5.68 -15.44 -17.38
N PHE A 225 5.16 -14.87 -16.30
CA PHE A 225 5.40 -15.37 -14.95
C PHE A 225 4.08 -15.78 -14.32
N PHE A 226 3.93 -17.06 -14.02
CA PHE A 226 2.76 -17.58 -13.33
C PHE A 226 2.86 -17.35 -11.83
N ARG A 227 1.78 -16.89 -11.21
CA ARG A 227 1.68 -16.64 -9.77
C ARG A 227 0.46 -17.37 -9.20
N VAL A 228 0.58 -17.78 -7.94
CA VAL A 228 -0.54 -18.30 -7.15
C VAL A 228 -0.57 -17.56 -5.82
N GLU A 229 -1.72 -16.99 -5.48
CA GLU A 229 -1.94 -16.28 -4.21
C GLU A 229 -3.13 -16.90 -3.46
N ARG A 230 -2.95 -17.17 -2.17
CA ARG A 230 -4.05 -17.52 -1.27
C ARG A 230 -4.64 -16.28 -0.65
N TYR A 231 -5.95 -16.16 -0.73
CA TYR A 231 -6.72 -15.16 -0.03
C TYR A 231 -7.59 -15.80 1.04
N SER A 232 -7.54 -15.25 2.25
CA SER A 232 -8.33 -15.69 3.38
C SER A 232 -9.27 -14.58 3.83
N PHE A 233 -10.55 -14.89 3.96
CA PHE A 233 -11.56 -13.97 4.48
C PHE A 233 -11.77 -14.25 5.96
N THR A 234 -11.41 -13.31 6.81
CA THR A 234 -11.40 -13.55 8.26
C THR A 234 -11.78 -12.30 9.05
N ALA A 235 -12.01 -12.46 10.35
CA ALA A 235 -12.25 -11.37 11.27
C ALA A 235 -11.54 -11.63 12.60
N ALA A 236 -11.01 -10.58 13.21
CA ALA A 236 -10.38 -10.68 14.52
C ALA A 236 -11.40 -11.13 15.58
N TRP A 237 -10.94 -11.85 16.61
CA TRP A 237 -11.78 -12.11 17.77
C TRP A 237 -11.79 -10.88 18.69
N THR A 238 -12.98 -10.44 19.06
CA THR A 238 -13.19 -9.32 19.99
C THR A 238 -14.13 -9.72 21.11
N THR A 239 -14.28 -8.84 22.11
CA THR A 239 -15.25 -8.96 23.18
C THR A 239 -16.28 -7.87 22.99
N GLN A 240 -17.56 -8.23 22.93
CA GLN A 240 -18.63 -7.23 22.81
C GLN A 240 -18.74 -6.41 24.10
N THR A 241 -18.92 -5.09 23.97
CA THR A 241 -19.14 -4.19 25.11
C THR A 241 -20.29 -4.69 25.98
N GLY A 242 -20.03 -4.85 27.28
CA GLY A 242 -21.03 -5.37 28.24
C GLY A 242 -21.14 -6.89 28.32
N SER A 243 -20.35 -7.65 27.55
CA SER A 243 -20.26 -9.11 27.62
C SER A 243 -18.80 -9.56 27.83
N ARG A 244 -18.60 -10.77 28.38
CA ARG A 244 -17.28 -11.43 28.40
C ARG A 244 -17.15 -12.52 27.33
N MET A 245 -18.18 -12.71 26.51
CA MET A 245 -18.18 -13.69 25.43
C MET A 245 -17.32 -13.16 24.27
N ARG A 246 -16.46 -14.03 23.74
CA ARG A 246 -15.67 -13.74 22.55
C ARG A 246 -16.55 -13.93 21.31
N VAL A 247 -16.55 -12.94 20.44
CA VAL A 247 -17.26 -12.94 19.16
C VAL A 247 -16.30 -12.53 18.04
N ARG A 248 -16.61 -12.88 16.79
CA ARG A 248 -15.87 -12.34 15.64
C ARG A 248 -16.20 -10.86 15.49
N SER A 249 -15.20 -10.06 15.14
CA SER A 249 -15.38 -8.65 14.81
C SER A 249 -16.34 -8.54 13.61
N PRO A 250 -17.27 -7.57 13.61
CA PRO A 250 -18.08 -7.27 12.44
C PRO A 250 -17.26 -6.72 11.26
N VAL A 251 -16.02 -6.26 11.51
CA VAL A 251 -15.14 -5.71 10.49
C VAL A 251 -14.30 -6.84 9.90
N PRO A 252 -14.55 -7.24 8.64
CA PRO A 252 -13.83 -8.32 8.00
C PRO A 252 -12.47 -7.82 7.51
N LYS A 253 -11.55 -8.74 7.29
CA LYS A 253 -10.30 -8.49 6.58
C LYS A 253 -10.05 -9.60 5.57
N ILE A 254 -9.40 -9.21 4.47
CA ILE A 254 -8.85 -10.13 3.49
C ILE A 254 -7.35 -10.17 3.73
N GLU A 255 -6.83 -11.35 4.04
CA GLU A 255 -5.40 -11.59 4.14
C GLU A 255 -4.91 -12.29 2.89
N MET A 256 -3.70 -11.98 2.44
CA MET A 256 -3.09 -12.57 1.27
C MET A 256 -1.76 -13.24 1.64
N VAL A 257 -1.54 -14.43 1.10
CA VAL A 257 -0.28 -15.18 1.18
C VAL A 257 0.13 -15.57 -0.23
N ASP A 258 1.38 -15.27 -0.60
CA ASP A 258 1.96 -15.71 -1.87
C ASP A 258 2.34 -17.19 -1.80
N LEU A 259 1.78 -18.00 -2.69
CA LEU A 259 2.05 -19.44 -2.80
C LEU A 259 2.94 -19.77 -4.01
N SER A 260 3.51 -18.77 -4.68
CA SER A 260 4.24 -18.92 -5.94
C SER A 260 5.61 -19.62 -5.82
N GLY A 261 5.88 -20.30 -4.70
CA GLY A 261 7.06 -21.14 -4.45
C GLY A 261 6.75 -22.58 -4.04
N ASP A 262 5.46 -22.96 -3.89
CA ASP A 262 5.05 -24.31 -3.45
C ASP A 262 4.70 -25.24 -4.63
N GLN A 263 4.90 -24.80 -5.87
CA GLN A 263 4.68 -25.57 -7.10
C GLN A 263 6.01 -25.92 -7.77
N ALA A 264 6.97 -26.43 -7.00
CA ALA A 264 8.17 -27.07 -7.55
C ALA A 264 8.78 -28.02 -6.51
N VAL A 265 8.12 -29.15 -6.24
CA VAL A 265 8.68 -30.52 -6.16
C VAL A 265 7.48 -31.45 -5.92
N GLY A 266 7.01 -32.15 -6.96
CA GLY A 266 5.92 -33.11 -6.82
C GLY A 266 5.67 -33.85 -8.12
N GLY A 267 6.52 -34.85 -8.40
CA GLY A 267 6.41 -35.77 -9.55
C GLY A 267 7.76 -36.15 -10.12
#